data_AF-A0A2H4U5F4-F1
#
_entry.id   AF-A0A2H4U5F4-F1
#
_cell.length_a   1.000
_cell.length_b   1.000
_cell.length_c   1.000
_cell.angle_alpha   90.00
_cell.angle_beta   90.00
_cell.angle_gamma   90.00
#
_symmetry.space_group_name_H-M   'P 1'
#
loop_
_entity.id
_entity.type
_entity.pdbx_description
1 polymer ?
#
loop_
_entity_poly.entity_id
_entity_poly.type
_entity_poly.pdbx_seq_one_letter_code
_entity_poly.pdbx_strand_id
1 'polypeptide(L)'
;MVLVPEFVPQAFISMYLPAIYAGLIIGFIGSIAIAMKKEEIHILILTDLIGLAMIFVVSAVGTDLAESLILPGLVVELAETLAISEILLSREMHIIEQNPKRSLPEGTSLFPIPFNLDLEIMTTAPNFIALALIAYGIFLTGFTGGAVAGGGILLYAISKKARGLPVFTLEGLGGVSGIAWCLWIIGFALFFIMPKLWLLSLFLAACGLLLKVASKVGLIGVLMREDMNKE
;
A
#
# COMPACT_ATOMS: atom_id res chain seq x y z
N MET A 1 -22.79 -31.29 2.72
CA MET A 1 -21.81 -31.68 3.75
C MET A 1 -20.81 -30.54 3.82
N VAL A 2 -20.86 -29.73 4.89
CA VAL A 2 -19.95 -28.58 5.04
C VAL A 2 -18.61 -29.15 5.50
N LEU A 3 -17.57 -29.04 4.67
CA LEU A 3 -16.19 -29.38 5.06
C LEU A 3 -15.76 -28.34 6.09
N VAL A 4 -15.74 -28.74 7.37
CA VAL A 4 -15.25 -27.91 8.46
C VAL A 4 -13.76 -28.23 8.67
N PRO A 5 -12.85 -27.27 8.51
CA PRO A 5 -11.43 -27.50 8.76
C PRO A 5 -11.17 -27.80 10.24
N GLU A 6 -10.52 -28.93 10.56
CA GLU A 6 -10.27 -29.39 11.94
C GLU A 6 -9.33 -28.45 12.73
N PHE A 7 -8.53 -27.62 12.05
CA PHE A 7 -7.47 -26.80 12.65
C PHE A 7 -7.81 -25.30 12.76
N VAL A 8 -9.03 -24.89 12.42
CA VAL A 8 -9.43 -23.47 12.45
C VAL A 8 -10.25 -23.21 13.72
N PRO A 9 -9.91 -22.18 14.54
CA PRO A 9 -10.67 -21.86 15.73
C PRO A 9 -12.15 -21.61 15.38
N GLN A 10 -13.05 -22.10 16.24
CA GLN A 10 -14.50 -22.11 16.00
C GLN A 10 -15.08 -20.71 15.76
N ALA A 11 -14.44 -19.66 16.29
CA ALA A 11 -14.75 -18.27 16.00
C ALA A 11 -14.65 -17.94 14.50
N PHE A 12 -13.60 -18.37 13.81
CA PHE A 12 -13.42 -18.09 12.38
C PHE A 12 -14.39 -18.91 11.51
N ILE A 13 -14.67 -20.15 11.89
CA ILE A 13 -15.67 -20.99 11.22
C ILE A 13 -17.06 -20.33 11.30
N SER A 14 -17.40 -19.75 12.46
CA SER A 14 -18.68 -19.04 12.64
C SER A 14 -18.79 -17.76 11.81
N MET A 15 -17.66 -17.13 11.46
CA MET A 15 -17.60 -15.91 10.65
C MET A 15 -17.61 -16.16 9.14
N TYR A 16 -17.39 -17.41 8.71
CA TYR A 16 -17.32 -17.78 7.30
C TYR A 16 -18.61 -17.48 6.52
N LEU A 17 -19.75 -18.03 6.97
CA LEU A 17 -21.05 -17.81 6.33
C LEU A 17 -21.43 -16.32 6.33
N PRO A 18 -21.35 -15.62 7.48
CA PRO A 18 -21.61 -14.18 7.53
C PRO A 18 -20.75 -13.35 6.58
N ALA A 19 -19.45 -13.67 6.45
CA ALA A 19 -18.54 -12.93 5.57
C ALA A 19 -18.93 -13.06 4.09
N ILE A 20 -19.29 -14.27 3.63
CA ILE A 20 -19.76 -14.49 2.26
C ILE A 20 -21.06 -13.73 2.00
N TYR A 21 -22.04 -13.84 2.90
CA TYR A 21 -23.32 -13.14 2.73
C TYR A 21 -23.14 -11.62 2.75
N ALA A 22 -22.31 -11.10 3.65
CA ALA A 22 -21.98 -9.68 3.68
C ALA A 22 -21.33 -9.23 2.36
N GLY A 23 -20.34 -9.97 1.86
CA GLY A 23 -19.67 -9.68 0.59
C GLY A 23 -20.64 -9.65 -0.59
N LEU A 24 -21.53 -10.64 -0.69
CA LEU A 24 -22.55 -10.69 -1.76
C LEU A 24 -23.59 -9.57 -1.64
N ILE A 25 -24.04 -9.25 -0.42
CA ILE A 25 -24.99 -8.15 -0.19
C ILE A 25 -24.37 -6.81 -0.57
N ILE A 26 -23.12 -6.56 -0.14
CA ILE A 26 -22.39 -5.33 -0.47
C ILE A 26 -22.16 -5.25 -1.98
N GLY A 27 -21.73 -6.35 -2.62
CA GLY A 27 -21.56 -6.39 -4.07
C GLY A 27 -22.84 -6.09 -4.83
N PHE A 28 -23.98 -6.64 -4.39
CA PHE A 28 -25.28 -6.43 -5.02
C PHE A 28 -25.79 -4.99 -4.84
N ILE A 29 -25.78 -4.48 -3.60
CA ILE A 29 -26.22 -3.10 -3.29
C ILE A 29 -25.29 -2.09 -3.96
N GLY A 30 -23.98 -2.32 -3.90
CA GLY A 30 -22.98 -1.49 -4.55
C GLY A 30 -23.20 -1.42 -6.06
N SER A 31 -23.44 -2.55 -6.72
CA SER A 31 -23.69 -2.58 -8.18
C SER A 31 -24.96 -1.80 -8.57
N ILE A 32 -26.03 -1.91 -7.78
CA ILE A 32 -27.26 -1.13 -7.98
C ILE A 32 -26.96 0.37 -7.80
N ALA A 33 -26.22 0.73 -6.76
CA ALA A 33 -25.89 2.12 -6.49
C ALA A 33 -24.96 2.72 -7.57
N ILE A 34 -24.06 1.94 -8.18
CA ILE A 34 -23.28 2.36 -9.35
C ILE A 34 -24.21 2.65 -10.53
N ALA A 35 -25.16 1.77 -10.81
CA ALA A 35 -26.10 1.95 -11.93
C ALA A 35 -27.01 3.19 -11.77
N MET A 36 -27.26 3.63 -10.52
CA MET A 36 -28.12 4.77 -10.22
C MET A 36 -27.38 6.11 -10.12
N LYS A 37 -26.08 6.11 -9.84
CA LYS A 37 -25.29 7.32 -9.62
C LYS A 37 -24.68 7.85 -10.92
N LYS A 38 -24.58 9.17 -11.03
CA LYS A 38 -23.96 9.87 -12.18
C LYS A 38 -22.63 10.54 -11.84
N GLU A 39 -22.33 10.74 -10.57
CA GLU A 39 -21.09 11.38 -10.14
C GLU A 39 -19.93 10.39 -10.17
N GLU A 40 -18.89 10.70 -10.93
CA GLU A 40 -17.72 9.84 -11.17
C GLU A 40 -17.00 9.44 -9.87
N ILE A 41 -16.85 10.38 -8.92
CA ILE A 41 -16.20 10.14 -7.63
C ILE A 41 -16.97 9.10 -6.80
N HIS A 42 -18.31 9.17 -6.83
CA HIS A 42 -19.13 8.21 -6.09
C HIS A 42 -19.05 6.82 -6.73
N ILE A 43 -18.97 6.74 -8.06
CA ILE A 43 -18.79 5.47 -8.77
C ILE A 43 -17.43 4.85 -8.42
N LEU A 44 -16.35 5.65 -8.39
CA LEU A 44 -15.01 5.21 -7.99
C LEU A 44 -14.98 4.61 -6.57
N ILE A 45 -15.46 5.35 -5.57
CA ILE A 45 -15.51 4.87 -4.17
C ILE A 45 -16.34 3.59 -4.04
N LEU A 46 -17.45 3.52 -4.77
CA LEU A 46 -18.36 2.40 -4.70
C LEU A 46 -17.79 1.16 -5.42
N THR A 47 -16.97 1.36 -6.45
CA THR A 47 -16.25 0.28 -7.14
C THR A 47 -15.18 -0.33 -6.24
N ASP A 48 -14.42 0.51 -5.53
CA ASP A 48 -13.43 0.08 -4.54
C ASP A 48 -14.07 -0.71 -3.38
N LEU A 49 -15.22 -0.24 -2.86
CA LEU A 49 -16.00 -0.97 -1.85
C LEU A 49 -16.44 -2.37 -2.33
N ILE A 50 -16.88 -2.48 -3.59
CA ILE A 50 -17.26 -3.76 -4.20
C ILE A 50 -16.04 -4.65 -4.37
N GLY A 51 -14.92 -4.11 -4.85
CA GLY A 51 -13.65 -4.83 -4.94
C GLY A 51 -13.32 -5.51 -3.62
N LEU A 52 -13.32 -4.72 -2.54
CA LEU A 52 -12.90 -5.20 -1.22
C LEU A 52 -13.87 -6.28 -0.70
N ALA A 53 -15.16 -6.11 -0.94
CA ALA A 53 -16.17 -7.13 -0.66
C ALA A 53 -15.95 -8.43 -1.46
N MET A 54 -15.54 -8.33 -2.73
CA MET A 54 -15.24 -9.48 -3.57
C MET A 54 -13.95 -10.19 -3.16
N ILE A 55 -12.94 -9.49 -2.64
CA ILE A 55 -11.75 -10.13 -2.05
C ILE A 55 -12.14 -11.02 -0.87
N PHE A 56 -13.10 -10.63 -0.03
CA PHE A 56 -13.59 -11.50 1.04
C PHE A 56 -14.26 -12.78 0.51
N VAL A 57 -15.00 -12.67 -0.60
CA VAL A 57 -15.61 -13.84 -1.25
C VAL A 57 -14.53 -14.76 -1.85
N VAL A 58 -13.52 -14.21 -2.51
CA VAL A 58 -12.38 -14.98 -3.03
C VAL A 58 -11.62 -15.66 -1.89
N SER A 59 -11.39 -14.94 -0.80
CA SER A 59 -10.72 -15.47 0.41
C SER A 59 -11.48 -16.66 1.00
N ALA A 60 -12.82 -16.61 0.94
CA ALA A 60 -13.66 -17.70 1.43
C ALA A 60 -13.55 -18.98 0.57
N VAL A 61 -13.06 -18.91 -0.67
CA VAL A 61 -12.82 -20.12 -1.48
C VAL A 61 -11.73 -21.01 -0.85
N GLY A 62 -10.80 -20.43 -0.06
CA GLY A 62 -9.88 -21.19 0.79
C GLY A 62 -8.96 -22.15 0.03
N THR A 63 -8.62 -21.83 -1.22
CA THR A 63 -7.69 -22.61 -2.06
C THR A 63 -6.35 -21.90 -2.14
N ASP A 64 -5.26 -22.64 -2.40
CA ASP A 64 -3.93 -22.08 -2.65
C ASP A 64 -3.95 -21.00 -3.74
N LEU A 65 -4.81 -21.18 -4.75
CA LEU A 65 -5.03 -20.17 -5.79
C LEU A 65 -5.66 -18.90 -5.21
N ALA A 66 -6.70 -19.02 -4.37
CA ALA A 66 -7.30 -17.87 -3.70
C ALA A 66 -6.29 -17.13 -2.82
N GLU A 67 -5.46 -17.84 -2.05
CA GLU A 67 -4.40 -17.23 -1.24
C GLU A 67 -3.42 -16.40 -2.09
N SER A 68 -3.06 -16.91 -3.27
CA SER A 68 -2.19 -16.18 -4.21
C SER A 68 -2.84 -14.92 -4.82
N LEU A 69 -4.17 -14.85 -4.88
CA LEU A 69 -4.93 -13.75 -5.48
C LEU A 69 -5.31 -12.65 -4.47
N ILE A 70 -5.42 -12.97 -3.19
CA ILE A 70 -5.77 -12.00 -2.13
C ILE A 70 -4.73 -10.88 -2.04
N LEU A 71 -3.44 -11.23 -2.03
CA LEU A 71 -2.37 -10.24 -1.87
C LEU A 71 -2.29 -9.25 -3.04
N PRO A 72 -2.25 -9.68 -4.32
CA PRO A 72 -2.35 -8.76 -5.45
C PRO A 72 -3.65 -7.94 -5.45
N GLY A 73 -4.79 -8.55 -5.11
CA GLY A 73 -6.08 -7.86 -5.04
C GLY A 73 -6.06 -6.70 -4.04
N LEU A 74 -5.60 -6.95 -2.82
CA LEU A 74 -5.46 -5.92 -1.78
C LEU A 74 -4.54 -4.79 -2.21
N VAL A 75 -3.45 -5.10 -2.93
CA VAL A 75 -2.52 -4.08 -3.41
C VAL A 75 -3.15 -3.19 -4.48
N VAL A 76 -4.02 -3.74 -5.34
CA VAL A 76 -4.76 -2.96 -6.34
C VAL A 76 -5.74 -2.02 -5.65
N GLU A 77 -6.53 -2.50 -4.69
CA GLU A 77 -7.47 -1.66 -3.92
C GLU A 77 -6.77 -0.57 -3.11
N LEU A 78 -5.64 -0.88 -2.47
CA LEU A 78 -4.84 0.13 -1.78
C LEU A 78 -4.32 1.20 -2.73
N ALA A 79 -3.95 0.83 -3.97
CA ALA A 79 -3.52 1.81 -4.96
C ALA A 79 -4.70 2.68 -5.46
N GLU A 80 -5.88 2.10 -5.64
CA GLU A 80 -7.08 2.80 -6.07
C GLU A 80 -7.59 3.77 -4.99
N THR A 81 -7.68 3.33 -3.73
CA THR A 81 -8.02 4.21 -2.58
C THR A 81 -7.05 5.36 -2.39
N LEU A 82 -5.75 5.13 -2.56
CA LEU A 82 -4.74 6.18 -2.50
C LEU A 82 -4.93 7.21 -3.62
N ALA A 83 -5.16 6.75 -4.86
CA ALA A 83 -5.42 7.64 -5.99
C ALA A 83 -6.71 8.46 -5.79
N ILE A 84 -7.78 7.85 -5.28
CA ILE A 84 -9.02 8.56 -4.94
C ILE A 84 -8.78 9.60 -3.84
N SER A 85 -7.98 9.26 -2.82
CA SER A 85 -7.63 10.18 -1.73
C SER A 85 -6.89 11.41 -2.26
N GLU A 86 -5.98 11.23 -3.21
CA GLU A 86 -5.26 12.33 -3.87
C GLU A 86 -6.21 13.22 -4.68
N ILE A 87 -7.14 12.63 -5.43
CA ILE A 87 -8.18 13.38 -6.18
C ILE A 87 -9.07 14.21 -5.23
N LEU A 88 -9.51 13.61 -4.11
CA LEU A 88 -10.36 14.29 -3.13
C LEU A 88 -9.63 15.44 -2.45
N LEU A 89 -8.37 15.23 -2.07
CA LEU A 89 -7.55 16.23 -1.40
C LEU A 89 -7.24 17.40 -2.35
N SER A 90 -6.91 17.11 -3.61
CA SER A 90 -6.73 18.12 -4.66
C SER A 90 -8.01 18.94 -4.92
N ARG A 91 -9.17 18.27 -4.94
CA ARG A 91 -10.46 18.95 -5.13
C ARG A 91 -10.79 19.88 -3.96
N GLU A 92 -10.56 19.45 -2.72
CA GLU A 92 -10.81 20.27 -1.53
C GLU A 92 -9.85 21.48 -1.48
N MET A 93 -8.56 21.29 -1.82
CA MET A 93 -7.60 22.38 -1.95
C MET A 93 -8.09 23.44 -2.95
N HIS A 94 -8.57 23.03 -4.12
CA HIS A 94 -9.06 23.95 -5.14
C HIS A 94 -10.32 24.72 -4.69
N ILE A 95 -11.20 24.10 -3.90
CA ILE A 95 -12.39 24.77 -3.33
C ILE A 95 -11.97 25.82 -2.29
N ILE A 96 -10.96 25.52 -1.47
CA ILE A 96 -10.40 26.44 -0.47
C ILE A 96 -9.75 27.64 -1.16
N GLU A 97 -8.97 27.43 -2.21
CA GLU A 97 -8.36 28.51 -3.01
C GLU A 97 -9.40 29.43 -3.66
N GLN A 98 -10.50 28.87 -4.17
CA GLN A 98 -11.57 29.64 -4.82
C GLN A 98 -12.47 30.40 -3.83
N ASN A 99 -12.52 30.00 -2.55
CA ASN A 99 -13.34 30.64 -1.51
C ASN A 99 -12.54 31.01 -0.25
N PRO A 100 -11.69 32.06 -0.31
CA PRO A 100 -10.86 32.48 0.83
C PRO A 100 -11.65 33.00 2.05
N LYS A 101 -12.98 33.17 1.95
CA LYS A 101 -13.86 33.55 3.07
C LYS A 101 -14.33 32.37 3.93
N ARG A 102 -14.09 31.13 3.50
CA ARG A 102 -14.12 29.98 4.41
C ARG A 102 -12.79 30.01 5.16
N SER A 103 -12.69 30.94 6.11
CA SER A 103 -11.55 31.00 7.01
C SER A 103 -11.46 29.65 7.72
N LEU A 104 -10.52 28.81 7.28
CA LEU A 104 -9.88 27.87 8.19
C LEU A 104 -9.46 28.72 9.39
N PRO A 105 -9.87 28.38 10.62
CA PRO A 105 -9.34 29.04 11.81
C PRO A 105 -7.82 29.18 11.67
N GLU A 106 -7.28 30.37 11.92
CA GLU A 106 -5.84 30.60 11.95
C GLU A 106 -5.21 29.58 12.93
N GLY A 107 -4.62 28.51 12.40
CA GLY A 107 -4.10 27.38 13.18
C GLY A 107 -4.56 25.99 12.76
N THR A 108 -5.57 25.84 11.90
CA THR A 108 -5.92 24.55 11.27
C THR A 108 -5.19 24.39 9.94
N SER A 109 -3.87 24.23 10.01
CA SER A 109 -3.18 23.55 8.93
C SER A 109 -3.68 22.10 8.88
N LEU A 110 -4.12 21.63 7.71
CA LEU A 110 -4.45 20.21 7.48
C LEU A 110 -3.23 19.30 7.75
N PHE A 111 -2.04 19.92 7.78
CA PHE A 111 -0.79 19.36 8.21
C PHE A 111 -0.58 19.61 9.71
N PRO A 112 -0.03 18.63 10.46
CA PRO A 112 0.31 18.85 11.86
C PRO A 112 1.19 20.10 11.98
N ILE A 113 0.73 21.05 12.79
CA ILE A 113 1.50 22.24 13.17
C ILE A 113 2.85 21.73 13.68
N PRO A 114 4.00 22.20 13.15
CA PRO A 114 5.29 21.73 13.59
C PRO A 114 5.48 22.12 15.06
N PHE A 115 5.19 21.18 15.96
CA PHE A 115 5.66 21.28 17.33
C PHE A 115 7.18 21.16 17.27
N ASN A 116 7.88 22.27 17.55
CA ASN A 116 9.32 22.28 17.84
C ASN A 116 9.55 21.57 19.18
N LEU A 117 9.35 20.25 19.20
CA LEU A 117 9.82 19.38 20.26
C LEU A 117 11.22 18.91 19.85
N ASP A 118 12.22 19.69 20.25
CA ASP A 118 13.63 19.38 20.04
C ASP A 118 14.06 18.29 21.06
N LEU A 119 13.46 17.11 20.92
CA LEU A 119 13.76 15.94 21.73
C LEU A 119 14.83 15.12 21.02
N GLU A 120 15.96 14.87 21.69
CA GLU A 120 17.06 14.05 21.17
C GLU A 120 16.62 12.60 20.82
N ILE A 121 15.55 12.13 21.44
CA ILE A 121 14.91 10.85 21.09
C ILE A 121 14.34 10.90 19.66
N MET A 122 13.78 12.03 19.23
CA MET A 122 13.34 12.23 17.84
C MET A 122 14.51 12.37 16.87
N THR A 123 15.74 12.65 17.34
CA THR A 123 16.93 12.71 16.47
C THR A 123 17.57 11.34 16.23
N THR A 124 17.60 10.49 17.26
CA THR A 124 18.28 9.19 17.24
C THR A 124 17.34 8.03 16.91
N ALA A 125 16.15 7.98 17.49
CA ALA A 125 15.24 6.84 17.36
C ALA A 125 14.78 6.59 15.91
N PRO A 126 14.41 7.60 15.09
CA PRO A 126 13.91 7.32 13.75
C PRO A 126 14.96 6.73 12.80
N ASN A 127 16.23 7.11 12.95
CA ASN A 127 17.31 6.53 12.15
C ASN A 127 17.54 5.06 12.50
N PHE A 128 17.53 4.74 13.80
CA PHE A 128 17.68 3.38 14.27
C PHE A 128 16.48 2.50 13.88
N ILE A 129 15.26 3.01 14.03
CA ILE A 129 14.02 2.31 13.64
C ILE A 129 13.99 2.09 12.13
N ALA A 130 14.33 3.10 11.32
CA ALA A 130 14.41 2.94 9.88
C ALA A 130 15.43 1.87 9.47
N LEU A 131 16.61 1.87 10.09
CA LEU A 131 17.64 0.86 9.84
C LEU A 131 17.18 -0.55 10.23
N ALA A 132 16.54 -0.69 11.39
CA ALA A 132 15.97 -1.96 11.85
C ALA A 132 14.88 -2.47 10.90
N LEU A 133 13.98 -1.58 10.44
CA LEU A 133 12.93 -1.90 9.47
C LEU A 133 13.51 -2.31 8.11
N ILE A 134 14.55 -1.62 7.63
CA ILE A 134 15.20 -1.99 6.37
C ILE A 134 15.88 -3.36 6.49
N ALA A 135 16.64 -3.59 7.57
CA ALA A 135 17.30 -4.87 7.81
C ALA A 135 16.29 -6.02 7.95
N TYR A 136 15.20 -5.79 8.69
CA TYR A 136 14.13 -6.75 8.87
C TYR A 136 13.36 -7.01 7.57
N GLY A 137 13.11 -5.97 6.77
CA GLY A 137 12.49 -6.09 5.45
C GLY A 137 13.35 -6.90 4.48
N ILE A 138 14.67 -6.69 4.48
CA ILE A 138 15.61 -7.51 3.69
C ILE A 138 15.55 -8.99 4.11
N PHE A 139 15.47 -9.26 5.42
CA PHE A 139 15.37 -10.62 5.92
C PHE A 139 14.05 -11.31 5.53
N LEU A 140 12.94 -10.59 5.55
CA LEU A 140 11.62 -11.09 5.13
C LEU A 140 11.55 -11.43 3.64
N THR A 141 12.28 -10.70 2.80
CA THR A 141 12.25 -10.81 1.33
C THR A 141 10.85 -10.63 0.72
N GLY A 142 10.73 -10.69 -0.61
CA GLY A 142 9.45 -10.65 -1.30
C GLY A 142 8.66 -9.35 -1.11
N PHE A 143 7.34 -9.45 -1.23
CA PHE A 143 6.45 -8.29 -1.17
C PHE A 143 6.40 -7.65 0.23
N THR A 144 6.24 -8.48 1.27
CA THR A 144 6.17 -8.04 2.68
C THR A 144 7.49 -7.39 3.11
N GLY A 145 8.62 -8.01 2.77
CA GLY A 145 9.94 -7.45 3.03
C GLY A 145 10.16 -6.12 2.31
N GLY A 146 9.70 -6.02 1.05
CA GLY A 146 9.73 -4.77 0.29
C GLY A 146 8.87 -3.65 0.90
N ALA A 147 7.68 -3.98 1.39
CA ALA A 147 6.81 -3.01 2.06
C ALA A 147 7.41 -2.51 3.39
N VAL A 148 7.98 -3.42 4.20
CA VAL A 148 8.63 -3.06 5.47
C VAL A 148 9.89 -2.23 5.23
N ALA A 149 10.74 -2.62 4.27
CA ALA A 149 11.93 -1.86 3.92
C ALA A 149 11.58 -0.49 3.32
N GLY A 150 10.58 -0.43 2.43
CA GLY A 150 10.06 0.82 1.88
C GLY A 150 9.48 1.74 2.95
N GLY A 151 8.76 1.19 3.94
CA GLY A 151 8.27 1.91 5.10
C GLY A 151 9.39 2.46 5.99
N GLY A 152 10.48 1.71 6.15
CA GLY A 152 11.69 2.18 6.84
C GLY A 152 12.35 3.37 6.11
N ILE A 153 12.47 3.29 4.77
CA ILE A 153 12.99 4.38 3.93
C ILE A 153 12.09 5.62 4.04
N LEU A 154 10.77 5.44 4.01
CA LEU A 154 9.79 6.51 4.19
C LEU A 154 9.94 7.20 5.55
N LEU A 155 10.02 6.41 6.64
CA LEU A 155 10.18 6.92 7.99
C LEU A 155 11.47 7.73 8.14
N TYR A 156 12.57 7.27 7.53
CA TYR A 156 13.83 8.01 7.47
C TYR A 156 13.68 9.35 6.73
N ALA A 157 13.05 9.34 5.54
CA ALA A 157 12.84 10.54 4.75
C ALA A 157 11.96 11.58 5.46
N ILE A 158 10.87 11.15 6.11
CA ILE A 158 9.98 12.01 6.89
C ILE A 158 10.76 12.68 8.03
N SER A 159 11.49 11.88 8.80
CA SER A 159 12.26 12.31 9.96
C SER A 159 13.39 13.27 9.62
N LYS A 160 14.05 13.08 8.46
CA LYS A 160 15.16 13.93 8.02
C LYS A 160 14.70 15.35 7.63
N LYS A 161 13.56 15.49 6.93
CA LYS A 161 13.01 16.83 6.60
C LYS A 161 12.19 17.46 7.73
N ALA A 162 11.67 16.70 8.70
CA ALA A 162 11.21 17.29 9.97
C ALA A 162 12.32 18.11 10.68
N ARG A 163 13.59 17.81 10.34
CA ARG A 163 14.79 18.52 10.82
C ARG A 163 15.39 19.50 9.81
N GLY A 164 14.73 19.75 8.67
CA GLY A 164 15.20 20.68 7.63
C GLY A 164 16.43 20.23 6.84
N LEU A 165 16.85 18.96 6.93
CA LEU A 165 18.02 18.44 6.22
C LEU A 165 17.67 18.01 4.78
N PRO A 166 18.57 18.21 3.79
CA PRO A 166 18.31 17.81 2.40
C PRO A 166 18.11 16.29 2.30
N VAL A 167 16.97 15.92 1.70
CA VAL A 167 16.66 14.54 1.33
C VAL A 167 17.26 14.33 -0.04
N PHE A 168 18.15 13.35 -0.17
CA PHE A 168 18.76 13.02 -1.45
C PHE A 168 17.68 12.37 -2.32
N THR A 169 17.24 13.06 -3.37
CA THR A 169 16.39 12.50 -4.41
C THR A 169 17.25 11.54 -5.23
N LEU A 170 17.08 10.25 -4.98
CA LEU A 170 17.73 9.22 -5.80
C LEU A 170 16.95 9.10 -7.11
N GLU A 171 17.23 9.98 -8.08
CA GLU A 171 16.73 9.88 -9.47
C GLU A 171 17.00 8.48 -10.08
N GLY A 172 18.00 7.75 -9.56
CA GLY A 172 18.29 6.37 -9.93
C GLY A 172 17.32 5.29 -9.42
N LEU A 173 16.40 5.60 -8.49
CA LEU A 173 15.44 4.61 -7.94
C LEU A 173 14.48 4.06 -9.00
N GLY A 174 14.12 4.88 -10.00
CA GLY A 174 13.31 4.42 -11.14
C GLY A 174 14.01 3.33 -11.96
N GLY A 175 15.33 3.44 -12.14
CA GLY A 175 16.15 2.43 -12.82
C GLY A 175 16.25 1.12 -12.02
N VAL A 176 16.32 1.22 -10.68
CA VAL A 176 16.32 0.05 -9.79
C VAL A 176 15.01 -0.74 -9.91
N SER A 177 13.86 -0.07 -10.05
CA SER A 177 12.58 -0.75 -10.26
C SER A 177 12.52 -1.53 -11.60
N GLY A 178 13.18 -1.04 -12.65
CA GLY A 178 13.25 -1.73 -13.94
C GLY A 178 14.10 -2.99 -13.86
N ILE A 179 15.28 -2.90 -13.25
CA ILE A 179 16.19 -4.05 -13.02
C ILE A 179 15.52 -5.11 -12.13
N ALA A 180 14.83 -4.66 -11.08
CA ALA A 180 14.09 -5.50 -10.17
C ALA A 180 12.97 -6.30 -10.87
N TRP A 181 12.32 -5.71 -11.88
CA TRP A 181 11.31 -6.39 -12.69
C TRP A 181 11.91 -7.47 -13.60
N CYS A 182 13.05 -7.20 -14.23
CA CYS A 182 13.77 -8.20 -15.02
C CYS A 182 14.20 -9.39 -14.16
N LEU A 183 14.74 -9.13 -12.95
CA LEU A 183 15.09 -10.18 -11.99
C LEU A 183 13.87 -11.02 -11.63
N TRP A 184 12.73 -10.39 -11.36
CA TRP A 184 11.51 -11.13 -11.05
C TRP A 184 11.05 -12.04 -12.21
N ILE A 185 11.01 -11.54 -13.45
CA ILE A 185 10.60 -12.34 -14.61
C ILE A 185 11.57 -13.51 -14.86
N ILE A 186 12.88 -13.24 -14.80
CA ILE A 186 13.90 -14.25 -15.02
C ILE A 186 13.82 -15.34 -13.94
N GLY A 187 13.66 -14.94 -12.67
CA GLY A 187 13.47 -15.87 -11.56
C GLY A 187 12.22 -16.73 -11.74
N PHE A 188 11.10 -16.11 -12.13
CA PHE A 188 9.85 -16.83 -12.36
C PHE A 188 9.94 -17.78 -13.57
N ALA A 189 10.56 -17.36 -14.68
CA ALA A 189 10.77 -18.21 -15.85
C ALA A 189 11.70 -19.40 -15.54
N LEU A 190 12.80 -19.17 -14.82
CA LEU A 190 13.72 -20.23 -14.40
C LEU A 190 13.05 -21.25 -13.46
N PHE A 191 12.08 -20.84 -12.66
CA PHE A 191 11.31 -21.74 -11.81
C PHE A 191 10.57 -22.81 -12.65
N PHE A 192 9.98 -22.42 -13.78
CA PHE A 192 9.27 -23.35 -14.68
C PHE A 192 10.18 -24.12 -15.64
N ILE A 193 11.24 -23.49 -16.15
CA ILE A 193 12.14 -24.11 -17.15
C ILE A 193 13.12 -25.08 -16.48
N MET A 194 13.62 -24.75 -15.28
CA MET A 194 14.63 -25.53 -14.57
C MET A 194 14.23 -25.74 -13.10
N PRO A 195 13.30 -26.66 -12.81
CA PRO A 195 12.82 -26.92 -11.45
C PRO A 195 13.92 -27.44 -10.50
N LYS A 196 15.03 -27.96 -11.04
CA LYS A 196 16.21 -28.31 -10.23
C LYS A 196 16.85 -27.10 -9.54
N LEU A 197 16.68 -25.91 -10.10
CA LEU A 197 17.17 -24.63 -9.57
C LEU A 197 16.08 -23.85 -8.81
N TRP A 198 14.99 -24.52 -8.39
CA TRP A 198 13.82 -23.87 -7.79
C TRP A 198 14.15 -22.86 -6.67
N LEU A 199 15.09 -23.19 -5.79
CA LEU A 199 15.50 -22.33 -4.68
C LEU A 199 16.14 -21.03 -5.19
N LEU A 200 17.05 -21.13 -6.16
CA LEU A 200 17.70 -19.97 -6.77
C LEU A 200 16.65 -19.10 -7.49
N SER A 201 15.77 -19.73 -8.25
CA SER A 201 14.69 -19.07 -8.99
C SER A 201 13.74 -18.30 -8.07
N LEU A 202 13.33 -18.90 -6.94
CA LEU A 202 12.50 -18.28 -5.92
C LEU A 202 13.21 -17.11 -5.22
N PHE A 203 14.47 -17.27 -4.82
CA PHE A 203 15.25 -16.19 -4.22
C PHE A 203 15.41 -15.00 -5.16
N LEU A 204 15.67 -15.28 -6.43
CA LEU A 204 15.87 -14.25 -7.46
C LEU A 204 14.56 -13.48 -7.73
N ALA A 205 13.43 -14.20 -7.76
CA ALA A 205 12.11 -13.59 -7.84
C ALA A 205 11.73 -12.80 -6.57
N ALA A 206 12.01 -13.33 -5.38
CA ALA A 206 11.69 -12.68 -4.11
C ALA A 206 12.53 -11.41 -3.88
N CYS A 207 13.82 -11.42 -4.22
CA CYS A 207 14.69 -10.25 -4.18
C CYS A 207 14.26 -9.20 -5.22
N GLY A 208 13.88 -9.63 -6.43
CA GLY A 208 13.32 -8.75 -7.46
C GLY A 208 12.05 -8.04 -6.97
N LEU A 209 11.13 -8.77 -6.33
CA LEU A 209 9.92 -8.17 -5.76
C LEU A 209 10.23 -7.20 -4.61
N LEU A 210 11.14 -7.57 -3.70
CA LEU A 210 11.55 -6.71 -2.59
C LEU A 210 12.07 -5.37 -3.09
N LEU A 211 13.02 -5.39 -4.03
CA LEU A 211 13.63 -4.17 -4.57
C LEU A 211 12.60 -3.29 -5.28
N LYS A 212 11.70 -3.91 -6.07
CA LYS A 212 10.65 -3.19 -6.78
C LYS A 212 9.71 -2.48 -5.80
N VAL A 213 9.20 -3.18 -4.79
CA VAL A 213 8.24 -2.60 -3.83
C VAL A 213 8.91 -1.55 -2.94
N ALA A 214 10.10 -1.84 -2.40
CA ALA A 214 10.83 -0.89 -1.56
C ALA A 214 11.13 0.42 -2.31
N SER A 215 11.53 0.32 -3.57
CA SER A 215 11.79 1.51 -4.41
C SER A 215 10.53 2.34 -4.64
N LYS A 216 9.38 1.72 -4.92
CA LYS A 216 8.11 2.43 -5.18
C LYS A 216 7.55 3.10 -3.92
N VAL A 217 7.48 2.37 -2.81
CA VAL A 217 6.98 2.90 -1.54
C VAL A 217 7.88 4.04 -1.05
N GLY A 218 9.20 3.90 -1.17
CA GLY A 218 10.14 4.96 -0.88
C GLY A 218 9.96 6.18 -1.79
N LEU A 219 9.77 5.98 -3.09
CA LEU A 219 9.55 7.06 -4.08
C LEU A 219 8.25 7.83 -3.83
N ILE A 220 7.12 7.15 -3.56
CA ILE A 220 5.84 7.81 -3.26
C ILE A 220 6.02 8.77 -2.06
N GLY A 221 6.75 8.33 -1.04
CA GLY A 221 7.09 9.15 0.12
C GLY A 221 7.89 10.42 -0.17
N VAL A 222 8.73 10.37 -1.22
CA VAL A 222 9.57 11.48 -1.64
C VAL A 222 8.81 12.41 -2.61
N LEU A 223 8.04 11.84 -3.54
CA LEU A 223 7.30 12.56 -4.59
C LEU A 223 6.06 13.30 -4.09
N MET A 224 5.23 12.69 -3.21
CA MET A 224 4.12 13.39 -2.52
C MET A 224 4.59 14.67 -1.80
N ARG A 225 5.91 14.81 -1.60
CA ARG A 225 6.53 15.87 -0.83
C ARG A 225 7.26 16.92 -1.67
N GLU A 226 7.57 16.63 -2.93
CA GLU A 226 8.07 17.64 -3.88
C GLU A 226 6.92 18.53 -4.39
N ASP A 227 5.75 17.94 -4.61
CA ASP A 227 4.57 18.71 -5.03
C ASP A 227 4.10 19.68 -3.92
N MET A 228 4.25 19.30 -2.65
CA MET A 228 4.00 20.19 -1.50
C MET A 228 5.00 21.35 -1.33
N ASN A 229 6.15 21.32 -2.01
CA ASN A 229 7.21 22.32 -1.87
C ASN A 229 7.27 23.29 -3.07
N LYS A 230 6.37 23.12 -4.05
CA LYS A 230 6.19 23.99 -5.22
C LYS A 230 5.03 24.99 -5.07
N GLU A 231 4.32 24.96 -3.95
CA GLU A 231 3.40 26.01 -3.48
C GLU A 231 4.08 26.86 -2.40
#